data_AF-A0A1Y4BBH2-F1
#
_entry.id   AF-A0A1Y4BBH2-F1
#
_cell.length_a   1.000
_cell.length_b   1.000
_cell.length_c   1.000
_cell.angle_alpha   90.00
_cell.angle_beta   90.00
_cell.angle_gamma   90.00
#
_symmetry.space_group_name_H-M   'P 1'
#
loop_
_entity.id
_entity.type
_entity.pdbx_description
1 polymer ?
#
loop_
_entity_poly.entity_id
_entity_poly.type
_entity_poly.pdbx_seq_one_letter_code
_entity_poly.pdbx_strand_id
1 'polypeptide(L)'
;MSERRGGHARVIATCVIALVATILCAGCAERVDTLVRAVRSHVTGEEYVSPRGQACLDAADALLDALEARDEGAIVGLFSASARSSSADLEERAHELVGDCSGRVGYFDTHSVTRPHESEKIDDGKRRVELSAEFSFSLDERNYWCFMTVVSENDFDESEVGVSTVVVWSEDAYSAMLYDAGGAGWPEGQGLHLQLDYPLEWETRLVDGDPLRYESGDAISDVDEAVTFLSEGDKTVANFRERFGQPCCVSWTGDGVIYYELPEEDGEPRYLEVSAPAPEKPVYSAHVVGERGVVEKVWGADDEA
;
A
#
# COMPACT_ATOMS: atom_id res chain seq x y z
N MET A 1 24.05 32.55 28.81
CA MET A 1 22.61 32.26 28.94
C MET A 1 22.29 30.88 28.36
N SER A 2 22.94 29.83 28.90
CA SER A 2 22.83 28.45 28.42
C SER A 2 22.20 27.56 29.50
N GLU A 3 20.98 27.87 29.92
CA GLU A 3 20.27 27.09 30.95
C GLU A 3 18.79 26.78 30.60
N ARG A 4 18.25 27.26 29.48
CA ARG A 4 16.81 27.06 29.16
C ARG A 4 16.47 25.79 28.37
N ARG A 5 17.44 25.09 27.77
CA ARG A 5 17.18 23.87 26.97
C ARG A 5 17.03 22.58 27.79
N GLY A 6 17.60 22.51 28.98
CA GLY A 6 17.52 21.31 29.85
C GLY A 6 16.20 21.16 30.62
N GLY A 7 15.42 22.23 30.76
CA GLY A 7 14.15 22.23 31.49
C GLY A 7 13.01 21.56 30.71
N HIS A 8 12.90 21.82 29.40
CA HIS A 8 11.82 21.27 28.58
C HIS A 8 11.91 19.75 28.41
N ALA A 9 13.12 19.22 28.17
CA ALA A 9 13.35 17.78 28.07
C ALA A 9 13.03 17.05 29.39
N ARG A 10 13.35 17.65 30.55
CA ARG A 10 13.03 17.09 31.87
C ARG A 10 11.53 17.12 32.17
N VAL A 11 10.84 18.20 31.78
CA VAL A 11 9.38 18.30 31.96
C VAL A 11 8.65 17.28 31.09
N ILE A 12 9.05 17.12 29.82
CA ILE A 12 8.48 16.12 28.92
C ILE A 12 8.73 14.70 29.46
N ALA A 13 9.97 14.38 29.86
CA ALA A 13 10.28 13.07 30.44
C ALA A 13 9.49 12.79 31.73
N THR A 14 9.30 13.80 32.59
CA THR A 14 8.52 13.65 33.83
C THR A 14 7.03 13.47 33.55
N CYS A 15 6.48 14.17 32.55
CA CYS A 15 5.09 14.00 32.10
C CYS A 15 4.87 12.61 31.51
N VAL A 16 5.80 12.10 30.70
CA VAL A 16 5.75 10.74 30.12
C VAL A 16 5.82 9.68 31.22
N ILE A 17 6.73 9.83 32.20
CA ILE A 17 6.83 8.88 33.33
C ILE A 17 5.56 8.91 34.19
N ALA A 18 4.98 10.08 34.43
CA ALA A 18 3.73 10.20 35.18
C ALA A 18 2.54 9.57 34.43
N LEU A 19 2.49 9.70 33.10
CA LEU A 19 1.47 9.08 32.25
C LEU A 19 1.62 7.54 32.20
N VAL A 20 2.85 7.05 32.09
CA VAL A 20 3.15 5.61 32.12
C VAL A 20 2.78 5.02 33.49
N ALA A 21 3.08 5.73 34.59
CA ALA A 21 2.75 5.29 35.95
C ALA A 21 1.24 5.24 36.22
N THR A 22 0.45 6.18 35.67
CA THR A 22 -1.01 6.15 35.84
C THR A 22 -1.69 5.06 35.01
N ILE A 23 -1.18 4.76 33.81
CA ILE A 23 -1.73 3.71 32.94
C ILE A 23 -1.37 2.30 33.47
N LEU A 24 -0.17 2.12 34.04
CA LEU A 24 0.24 0.85 34.68
C LEU A 24 -0.64 0.47 35.89
N CYS A 25 -1.15 1.46 36.64
CA CYS A 25 -2.07 1.23 37.77
C CYS A 25 -3.49 0.85 37.34
N ALA A 26 -3.87 1.05 36.07
CA ALA A 26 -5.21 0.78 35.55
C ALA A 26 -5.36 -0.58 34.84
N GLY A 27 -4.29 -1.40 34.78
CA GLY A 27 -4.33 -2.71 34.12
C GLY A 27 -4.36 -2.66 32.59
N CYS A 28 -4.10 -1.50 31.99
CA CYS A 28 -4.13 -1.32 30.53
C CYS A 28 -2.75 -1.59 29.89
N ALA A 29 -2.21 -2.80 30.04
CA ALA A 29 -0.88 -3.17 29.54
C ALA A 29 -0.71 -2.89 28.02
N GLU A 30 -1.74 -3.16 27.21
CA GLU A 30 -1.75 -2.89 25.76
C GLU A 30 -1.67 -1.39 25.41
N ARG A 31 -2.30 -0.54 26.22
CA ARG A 31 -2.23 0.93 26.04
C ARG A 31 -0.84 1.47 26.41
N VAL A 32 -0.16 0.85 27.38
CA VAL A 32 1.22 1.19 27.72
C VAL A 32 2.18 0.79 26.60
N ASP A 33 2.04 -0.42 26.04
CA ASP A 33 2.91 -0.90 24.96
C ASP A 33 2.78 -0.04 23.70
N THR A 34 1.53 0.31 23.34
CA THR A 34 1.21 1.24 22.25
C THR A 34 1.88 2.60 22.45
N LEU A 35 1.79 3.17 23.66
CA LEU A 35 2.38 4.46 23.98
C LEU A 35 3.92 4.42 23.98
N VAL A 36 4.51 3.33 24.48
CA VAL A 36 5.96 3.11 24.50
C VAL A 36 6.51 2.99 23.08
N ARG A 37 5.82 2.28 22.19
CA ARG A 37 6.19 2.17 20.76
C ARG A 37 6.07 3.51 20.04
N ALA A 38 4.99 4.27 20.28
CA ALA A 38 4.82 5.60 19.70
C ALA A 38 5.91 6.59 20.17
N VAL A 39 6.25 6.56 21.46
CA VAL A 39 7.35 7.38 22.01
C VAL A 39 8.70 6.93 21.47
N ARG A 40 8.95 5.62 21.33
CA ARG A 40 10.18 5.10 20.72
C ARG A 40 10.30 5.55 19.27
N SER A 41 9.25 5.43 18.46
CA SER A 41 9.19 5.93 17.09
C SER A 41 9.59 7.41 17.03
N HIS A 42 9.00 8.25 17.90
CA HIS A 42 9.30 9.68 17.93
C HIS A 42 10.74 10.00 18.37
N VAL A 43 11.36 9.15 19.18
CA VAL A 43 12.75 9.32 19.67
C VAL A 43 13.79 8.76 18.69
N THR A 44 13.46 7.68 17.99
CA THR A 44 14.38 6.96 17.09
C THR A 44 14.27 7.40 15.64
N GLY A 45 13.13 8.00 15.25
CA GLY A 45 12.80 8.29 13.86
C GLY A 45 12.24 7.07 13.10
N GLU A 46 12.12 5.91 13.73
CA GLU A 46 11.45 4.73 13.15
C GLU A 46 9.93 5.00 13.03
N GLU A 47 9.31 4.58 11.92
CA GLU A 47 7.85 4.74 11.75
C GLU A 47 7.10 3.92 12.81
N TYR A 48 6.08 4.51 13.44
CA TYR A 48 5.25 3.79 14.38
C TYR A 48 4.30 2.85 13.64
N VAL A 49 4.42 1.55 13.93
CA VAL A 49 3.47 0.53 13.47
C VAL A 49 2.49 0.21 14.60
N SER A 50 1.19 0.32 14.31
CA SER A 50 0.14 -0.03 15.27
C SER A 50 0.13 -1.54 15.54
N PRO A 51 -0.39 -2.03 16.68
CA PRO A 51 -0.51 -3.48 16.90
C PRO A 51 -1.28 -4.21 15.80
N ARG A 52 -2.28 -3.54 15.19
CA ARG A 52 -3.07 -4.04 14.07
C ARG A 52 -2.26 -4.08 12.78
N GLY A 53 -1.53 -2.99 12.49
CA GLY A 53 -0.58 -2.96 11.38
C GLY A 53 0.53 -4.01 11.52
N GLN A 54 0.98 -4.28 12.75
CA GLN A 54 1.96 -5.32 13.03
C GLN A 54 1.39 -6.71 12.75
N ALA A 55 0.11 -6.97 13.09
CA ALA A 55 -0.52 -8.26 12.79
C ALA A 55 -0.60 -8.52 11.27
N CYS A 56 -0.88 -7.50 10.46
CA CYS A 56 -0.85 -7.61 9.00
C CYS A 56 0.58 -7.79 8.48
N LEU A 57 1.55 -7.02 9.01
CA LEU A 57 2.96 -7.16 8.64
C LEU A 57 3.51 -8.56 8.96
N ASP A 58 3.26 -9.08 10.16
CA ASP A 58 3.70 -10.41 10.57
C ASP A 58 3.11 -11.51 9.66
N ALA A 59 1.86 -11.37 9.24
CA ALA A 59 1.21 -12.30 8.33
C ALA A 59 1.77 -12.22 6.90
N ALA A 60 2.07 -11.01 6.41
CA ALA A 60 2.68 -10.80 5.10
C ALA A 60 4.15 -11.28 5.06
N ASP A 61 4.94 -10.98 6.10
CA ASP A 61 6.30 -11.50 6.24
C ASP A 61 6.31 -13.04 6.25
N ALA A 62 5.40 -13.65 7.01
CA ALA A 62 5.30 -15.11 7.06
C ALA A 62 4.86 -15.73 5.70
N LEU A 63 4.04 -15.02 4.91
CA LEU A 63 3.73 -15.41 3.53
C LEU A 63 4.99 -15.33 2.66
N LEU A 64 5.70 -14.20 2.67
CA LEU A 64 6.91 -14.01 1.86
C LEU A 64 8.01 -15.02 2.23
N ASP A 65 8.26 -15.24 3.51
CA ASP A 65 9.19 -16.26 4.01
C ASP A 65 8.84 -17.66 3.47
N ALA A 66 7.54 -18.00 3.46
CA ALA A 66 7.08 -19.28 2.93
C ALA A 66 7.24 -19.38 1.40
N LEU A 67 7.06 -18.28 0.67
CA LEU A 67 7.30 -18.23 -0.78
C LEU A 67 8.79 -18.34 -1.12
N GLU A 68 9.66 -17.68 -0.36
CA GLU A 68 11.12 -17.84 -0.51
C GLU A 68 11.56 -19.29 -0.21
N ALA A 69 10.98 -19.89 0.84
CA ALA A 69 11.28 -21.26 1.27
C ALA A 69 10.58 -22.34 0.43
N ARG A 70 9.63 -21.96 -0.44
CA ARG A 70 8.74 -22.87 -1.18
C ARG A 70 7.97 -23.82 -0.24
N ASP A 71 7.52 -23.30 0.89
CA ASP A 71 6.85 -24.07 1.94
C ASP A 71 5.32 -23.94 1.84
N GLU A 72 4.72 -24.86 1.08
CA GLU A 72 3.26 -24.97 0.93
C GLU A 72 2.55 -25.15 2.29
N GLY A 73 3.17 -25.90 3.21
CA GLY A 73 2.62 -26.16 4.53
C GLY A 73 2.59 -24.92 5.41
N ALA A 74 3.61 -24.07 5.31
CA ALA A 74 3.64 -22.77 5.97
C ALA A 74 2.55 -21.84 5.43
N ILE A 75 2.36 -21.78 4.10
CA ILE A 75 1.29 -20.98 3.47
C ILE A 75 -0.08 -21.42 3.99
N VAL A 76 -0.39 -22.73 3.94
CA VAL A 76 -1.65 -23.26 4.49
C VAL A 76 -1.76 -22.96 5.98
N GLY A 77 -0.65 -23.02 6.71
CA GLY A 77 -0.56 -22.75 8.15
C GLY A 77 -0.88 -21.31 8.57
N LEU A 78 -0.80 -20.34 7.65
CA LEU A 78 -1.18 -18.93 7.91
C LEU A 78 -2.67 -18.78 8.19
N PHE A 79 -3.50 -19.59 7.53
CA PHE A 79 -4.94 -19.45 7.53
C PHE A 79 -5.56 -19.87 8.87
N SER A 80 -6.59 -19.12 9.28
CA SER A 80 -7.40 -19.43 10.46
C SER A 80 -7.98 -20.85 10.38
N ALA A 81 -8.34 -21.43 11.52
CA ALA A 81 -8.92 -22.77 11.54
C ALA A 81 -10.21 -22.84 10.72
N SER A 82 -11.04 -21.78 10.81
CA SER A 82 -12.25 -21.64 10.00
C SER A 82 -11.92 -21.64 8.50
N ALA A 83 -11.02 -20.76 8.03
CA ALA A 83 -10.64 -20.66 6.62
C ALA A 83 -10.06 -21.97 6.05
N ARG A 84 -9.22 -22.67 6.83
CA ARG A 84 -8.69 -23.99 6.43
C ARG A 84 -9.76 -25.07 6.30
N SER A 85 -10.83 -24.98 7.11
CA SER A 85 -11.93 -25.94 7.07
C SER A 85 -12.98 -25.62 6.00
N SER A 86 -13.08 -24.36 5.58
CA SER A 86 -14.07 -23.88 4.63
C SER A 86 -13.56 -23.86 3.18
N SER A 87 -12.24 -23.74 2.97
CA SER A 87 -11.61 -23.80 1.64
C SER A 87 -11.09 -25.21 1.36
N ALA A 88 -11.80 -25.93 0.48
CA ALA A 88 -11.46 -27.31 0.12
C ALA A 88 -10.28 -27.41 -0.88
N ASP A 89 -9.91 -26.30 -1.51
CA ASP A 89 -8.84 -26.19 -2.50
C ASP A 89 -7.59 -25.48 -1.96
N LEU A 90 -7.55 -25.15 -0.67
CA LEU A 90 -6.46 -24.36 -0.08
C LEU A 90 -5.08 -24.99 -0.31
N GLU A 91 -4.94 -26.30 -0.11
CA GLU A 91 -3.68 -27.01 -0.34
C GLU A 91 -3.27 -27.01 -1.82
N GLU A 92 -4.25 -27.20 -2.73
CA GLU A 92 -4.00 -27.16 -4.18
C GLU A 92 -3.54 -25.75 -4.61
N ARG A 93 -4.18 -24.70 -4.09
CA ARG A 93 -3.79 -23.31 -4.34
C ARG A 93 -2.45 -22.96 -3.74
N ALA A 94 -2.11 -23.47 -2.56
CA ALA A 94 -0.78 -23.24 -1.97
C ALA A 94 0.31 -23.88 -2.84
N HIS A 95 0.06 -25.07 -3.39
CA HIS A 95 0.96 -25.71 -4.36
C HIS A 95 1.12 -24.89 -5.64
N GLU A 96 0.02 -24.40 -6.22
CA GLU A 96 0.03 -23.52 -7.40
C GLU A 96 0.81 -22.23 -7.13
N LEU A 97 0.55 -21.57 -6.00
CA LEU A 97 1.23 -20.34 -5.60
C LEU A 97 2.75 -20.54 -5.50
N VAL A 98 3.21 -21.62 -4.84
CA VAL A 98 4.66 -21.93 -4.77
C VAL A 98 5.24 -22.26 -6.15
N GLY A 99 4.47 -22.92 -7.00
CA GLY A 99 4.87 -23.26 -8.37
C GLY A 99 5.17 -22.02 -9.21
N ASP A 100 4.27 -21.04 -9.16
CA ASP A 100 4.24 -19.89 -10.10
C ASP A 100 4.74 -18.57 -9.48
N CYS A 101 4.77 -18.47 -8.16
CA CYS A 101 5.12 -17.28 -7.38
C CYS A 101 6.06 -17.65 -6.22
N SER A 102 7.30 -18.02 -6.54
CA SER A 102 8.35 -18.22 -5.55
C SER A 102 9.70 -17.76 -6.07
N GLY A 103 10.54 -17.26 -5.17
CA GLY A 103 11.82 -16.64 -5.52
C GLY A 103 12.36 -15.82 -4.36
N ARG A 104 13.48 -15.12 -4.55
CA ARG A 104 14.02 -14.22 -3.53
C ARG A 104 13.25 -12.91 -3.53
N VAL A 105 12.90 -12.40 -2.34
CA VAL A 105 12.24 -11.11 -2.16
C VAL A 105 13.19 -9.98 -2.60
N GLY A 106 12.76 -9.25 -3.64
CA GLY A 106 13.45 -8.07 -4.16
C GLY A 106 12.86 -6.76 -3.62
N TYR A 107 11.56 -6.73 -3.36
CA TYR A 107 10.81 -5.57 -2.88
C TYR A 107 9.62 -6.03 -2.04
N PHE A 108 9.26 -5.24 -1.02
CA PHE A 108 8.06 -5.43 -0.22
C PHE A 108 7.54 -4.07 0.26
N ASP A 109 6.29 -3.77 -0.07
CA ASP A 109 5.60 -2.56 0.39
C ASP A 109 5.15 -2.69 1.85
N THR A 110 6.10 -2.45 2.76
CA THR A 110 5.84 -2.43 4.21
C THR A 110 4.99 -1.25 4.65
N HIS A 111 4.88 -0.20 3.83
CA HIS A 111 4.13 0.98 4.17
C HIS A 111 2.62 0.73 4.09
N SER A 112 2.16 0.12 3.00
CA SER A 112 0.74 -0.17 2.81
C SER A 112 0.26 -1.30 3.73
N VAL A 113 1.07 -2.35 3.91
CA VAL A 113 0.69 -3.49 4.77
C VAL A 113 0.52 -3.10 6.25
N THR A 114 1.25 -2.10 6.73
CA THR A 114 1.18 -1.64 8.13
C THR A 114 0.04 -0.66 8.39
N ARG A 115 -0.74 -0.30 7.36
CA ARG A 115 -1.87 0.63 7.42
C ARG A 115 -3.17 -0.03 6.93
N PRO A 116 -3.59 -1.15 7.54
CA PRO A 116 -4.78 -1.85 7.11
C PRO A 116 -6.03 -0.99 7.27
N HIS A 117 -6.99 -1.17 6.37
CA HIS A 117 -8.36 -0.76 6.58
C HIS A 117 -8.98 -1.63 7.68
N GLU A 118 -9.64 -1.00 8.65
CA GLU A 118 -10.23 -1.67 9.80
C GLU A 118 -11.76 -1.72 9.70
N SER A 119 -12.33 -2.90 9.89
CA SER A 119 -13.77 -3.13 10.01
C SER A 119 -14.09 -3.75 11.36
N GLU A 120 -14.97 -3.11 12.12
CA GLU A 120 -15.39 -3.60 13.44
C GLU A 120 -16.88 -3.92 13.49
N LYS A 121 -17.21 -5.08 14.06
CA LYS A 121 -18.57 -5.45 14.43
C LYS A 121 -18.65 -5.59 15.95
N ILE A 122 -19.59 -4.89 16.56
CA ILE A 122 -19.87 -4.99 18.00
C ILE A 122 -21.36 -5.33 18.16
N ASP A 123 -21.65 -6.41 18.89
CA ASP A 123 -23.02 -6.84 19.16
C ASP A 123 -23.07 -7.55 20.52
N ASP A 124 -24.00 -7.16 21.39
CA ASP A 124 -24.18 -7.71 22.75
C ASP A 124 -22.89 -7.85 23.59
N GLY A 125 -21.97 -6.90 23.45
CA GLY A 125 -20.68 -6.89 24.18
C GLY A 125 -19.63 -7.85 23.61
N LYS A 126 -19.93 -8.53 22.51
CA LYS A 126 -18.96 -9.26 21.68
C LYS A 126 -18.43 -8.36 20.58
N ARG A 127 -17.18 -8.57 20.21
CA ARG A 127 -16.48 -7.79 19.19
C ARG A 127 -15.82 -8.70 18.16
N ARG A 128 -15.79 -8.22 16.91
CA ARG A 128 -14.99 -8.77 15.82
C ARG A 128 -14.26 -7.63 15.13
N VAL A 129 -12.97 -7.80 14.92
CA VAL A 129 -12.09 -6.84 14.24
C VAL A 129 -11.46 -7.54 13.05
N GLU A 130 -11.71 -6.98 11.88
CA GLU A 130 -11.13 -7.42 10.61
C GLU A 130 -10.24 -6.33 10.04
N LEU A 131 -9.07 -6.73 9.59
CA LEU A 131 -8.03 -5.87 9.04
C LEU A 131 -7.79 -6.29 7.60
N SER A 132 -7.89 -5.36 6.66
CA SER A 132 -7.64 -5.61 5.24
C SER A 132 -6.47 -4.74 4.77
N ALA A 133 -5.48 -5.36 4.14
CA ALA A 133 -4.31 -4.67 3.62
C ALA A 133 -4.09 -5.03 2.15
N GLU A 134 -3.77 -4.02 1.35
CA GLU A 134 -3.29 -4.15 -0.03
C GLU A 134 -1.83 -3.76 -0.05
N PHE A 135 -1.00 -4.56 -0.69
CA PHE A 135 0.44 -4.30 -0.79
C PHE A 135 1.02 -4.98 -2.02
N SER A 136 2.13 -4.45 -2.52
CA SER A 136 2.89 -5.09 -3.59
C SER A 136 4.22 -5.64 -3.08
N PHE A 137 4.73 -6.64 -3.79
CA PHE A 137 6.04 -7.24 -3.52
C PHE A 137 6.68 -7.70 -4.83
N SER A 138 7.97 -8.02 -4.80
CA SER A 138 8.63 -8.67 -5.94
C SER A 138 9.43 -9.89 -5.53
N LEU A 139 9.40 -10.91 -6.39
CA LEU A 139 10.19 -12.14 -6.27
C LEU A 139 11.00 -12.32 -7.56
N ASP A 140 12.33 -12.42 -7.45
CA ASP A 140 13.24 -12.62 -8.59
C ASP A 140 12.89 -11.74 -9.82
N GLU A 141 12.72 -10.43 -9.59
CA GLU A 141 12.41 -9.39 -10.61
C GLU A 141 10.96 -9.39 -11.14
N ARG A 142 10.06 -10.24 -10.63
CA ARG A 142 8.63 -10.21 -10.97
C ARG A 142 7.82 -9.50 -9.91
N ASN A 143 6.91 -8.64 -10.33
CA ASN A 143 6.01 -7.89 -9.46
C ASN A 143 4.71 -8.64 -9.20
N TYR A 144 4.24 -8.56 -7.97
CA TYR A 144 2.97 -9.11 -7.54
C TYR A 144 2.23 -8.12 -6.64
N TRP A 145 0.91 -8.22 -6.65
CA TRP A 145 0.02 -7.47 -5.78
C TRP A 145 -0.76 -8.44 -4.92
N CYS A 146 -0.96 -8.06 -3.66
CA CYS A 146 -1.61 -8.88 -2.66
C CYS A 146 -2.72 -8.10 -1.97
N PHE A 147 -3.86 -8.75 -1.80
CA PHE A 147 -4.86 -8.36 -0.82
C PHE A 147 -4.90 -9.42 0.28
N MET A 148 -4.80 -8.98 1.52
CA MET A 148 -4.84 -9.86 2.68
C MET A 148 -5.88 -9.38 3.69
N THR A 149 -6.69 -10.30 4.20
CA THR A 149 -7.58 -10.06 5.33
C THR A 149 -7.16 -10.88 6.53
N VAL A 150 -7.02 -10.20 7.68
CA VAL A 150 -6.68 -10.79 8.97
C VAL A 150 -7.78 -10.45 9.98
N VAL A 151 -8.36 -11.47 10.61
CA VAL A 151 -9.26 -11.28 11.75
C VAL A 151 -8.41 -11.27 13.02
N SER A 152 -8.21 -10.11 13.61
CA SER A 152 -7.34 -9.95 14.79
C SER A 152 -8.05 -10.33 16.10
N GLU A 153 -9.38 -10.21 16.14
CA GLU A 153 -10.21 -10.44 17.32
C GLU A 153 -11.59 -10.92 16.85
N ASN A 154 -12.16 -11.95 17.48
CA ASN A 154 -13.53 -12.39 17.22
C ASN A 154 -14.14 -13.16 18.40
N ASP A 155 -14.94 -12.46 19.21
CA ASP A 155 -15.69 -13.04 20.35
C ASP A 155 -16.93 -13.85 19.93
N PHE A 156 -17.32 -13.77 18.64
CA PHE A 156 -18.41 -14.57 18.11
C PHE A 156 -17.95 -15.97 17.76
N ASP A 157 -16.76 -16.07 17.17
CA ASP A 157 -16.11 -17.33 16.78
C ASP A 157 -14.57 -17.15 16.76
N GLU A 158 -13.90 -17.65 17.80
CA GLU A 158 -12.43 -17.59 17.91
C GLU A 158 -11.72 -18.38 16.80
N SER A 159 -12.39 -19.34 16.14
CA SER A 159 -11.78 -20.13 15.06
C SER A 159 -11.56 -19.32 13.77
N GLU A 160 -12.20 -18.17 13.64
CA GLU A 160 -11.98 -17.24 12.53
C GLU A 160 -10.74 -16.36 12.72
N VAL A 161 -10.17 -16.27 13.94
CA VAL A 161 -9.00 -15.45 14.22
C VAL A 161 -7.77 -15.96 13.44
N GLY A 162 -7.07 -15.06 12.77
CA GLY A 162 -5.96 -15.34 11.86
C GLY A 162 -6.24 -14.84 10.44
N VAL A 163 -5.40 -15.27 9.48
CA VAL A 163 -5.59 -14.93 8.06
C VAL A 163 -6.86 -15.61 7.55
N SER A 164 -7.78 -14.84 6.99
CA SER A 164 -9.02 -15.37 6.40
C SER A 164 -8.97 -15.47 4.89
N THR A 165 -8.32 -14.50 4.24
CA THR A 165 -8.26 -14.39 2.79
C THR A 165 -6.91 -13.86 2.36
N VAL A 166 -6.35 -14.45 1.31
CA VAL A 166 -5.22 -13.92 0.55
C VAL A 166 -5.60 -13.98 -0.92
N VAL A 167 -5.39 -12.88 -1.63
CA VAL A 167 -5.50 -12.83 -3.10
C VAL A 167 -4.18 -12.36 -3.66
N VAL A 168 -3.64 -13.08 -4.64
CA VAL A 168 -2.37 -12.71 -5.31
C VAL A 168 -2.62 -12.52 -6.79
N TRP A 169 -2.19 -11.37 -7.31
CA TRP A 169 -2.21 -11.04 -8.72
C TRP A 169 -0.79 -10.96 -9.29
N SER A 170 -0.63 -11.45 -10.52
CA SER A 170 0.46 -11.02 -11.39
C SER A 170 0.27 -9.56 -11.83
N GLU A 171 1.31 -8.96 -12.39
CA GLU A 171 1.24 -7.63 -13.01
C GLU A 171 0.11 -7.50 -14.02
N ASP A 172 0.02 -8.46 -14.95
CA ASP A 172 -0.99 -8.44 -16.00
C ASP A 172 -2.41 -8.54 -15.45
N ALA A 173 -2.62 -9.45 -14.50
CA ALA A 173 -3.93 -9.64 -13.89
C ALA A 173 -4.35 -8.46 -13.01
N TYR A 174 -3.41 -7.84 -12.28
CA TYR A 174 -3.70 -6.67 -11.47
C TYR A 174 -4.01 -5.46 -12.36
N SER A 175 -3.23 -5.22 -13.42
CA SER A 175 -3.52 -4.17 -14.40
C SER A 175 -4.92 -4.36 -15.02
N ALA A 176 -5.24 -5.60 -15.43
CA ALA A 176 -6.56 -5.93 -15.94
C ALA A 176 -7.69 -5.61 -14.94
N MET A 177 -7.48 -5.92 -13.66
CA MET A 177 -8.44 -5.63 -12.59
C MET A 177 -8.60 -4.11 -12.37
N LEU A 178 -7.51 -3.35 -12.34
CA LEU A 178 -7.53 -1.89 -12.14
C LEU A 178 -8.36 -1.18 -13.23
N TYR A 179 -8.32 -1.67 -14.47
CA TYR A 179 -9.06 -1.10 -15.61
C TYR A 179 -10.37 -1.85 -15.94
N ASP A 180 -10.92 -2.63 -15.00
CA ASP A 180 -12.19 -3.36 -15.15
C ASP A 180 -12.25 -4.22 -16.44
N ALA A 181 -11.14 -4.86 -16.81
CA ALA A 181 -11.08 -5.72 -17.98
C ALA A 181 -12.02 -6.92 -17.84
N GLY A 182 -12.55 -7.40 -18.97
CA GLY A 182 -13.47 -8.54 -18.96
C GLY A 182 -12.87 -9.76 -18.25
N GLY A 183 -13.54 -10.23 -17.19
CA GLY A 183 -13.14 -11.41 -16.42
C GLY A 183 -12.07 -11.17 -15.34
N ALA A 184 -11.51 -9.95 -15.26
CA ALA A 184 -10.64 -9.55 -14.16
C ALA A 184 -11.50 -8.96 -13.04
N GLY A 185 -11.98 -9.83 -12.14
CA GLY A 185 -12.85 -9.44 -11.03
C GLY A 185 -12.22 -9.74 -9.69
N TRP A 186 -12.76 -9.10 -8.64
CA TRP A 186 -12.37 -9.40 -7.27
C TRP A 186 -12.88 -10.78 -6.85
N PRO A 187 -12.00 -11.69 -6.35
CA PRO A 187 -12.45 -12.98 -5.85
C PRO A 187 -13.37 -12.83 -4.63
N GLU A 188 -14.40 -13.66 -4.55
CA GLU A 188 -15.28 -13.72 -3.38
C GLU A 188 -14.90 -14.89 -2.46
N GLY A 189 -15.06 -14.69 -1.16
CA GLY A 189 -14.94 -15.75 -0.15
C GLY A 189 -13.57 -15.85 0.55
N GLN A 190 -13.52 -16.75 1.52
CA GLN A 190 -12.31 -17.05 2.31
C GLN A 190 -11.37 -17.99 1.55
N GLY A 191 -10.10 -18.00 1.94
CA GLY A 191 -9.07 -18.88 1.38
C GLY A 191 -8.03 -18.15 0.53
N LEU A 192 -7.30 -18.91 -0.27
CA LEU A 192 -6.24 -18.43 -1.15
C LEU A 192 -6.74 -18.35 -2.59
N HIS A 193 -6.74 -17.14 -3.16
CA HIS A 193 -7.17 -16.89 -4.53
C HIS A 193 -6.00 -16.42 -5.38
N LEU A 194 -5.85 -17.00 -6.57
CA LEU A 194 -4.72 -16.73 -7.45
C LEU A 194 -5.20 -16.21 -8.80
N GLN A 195 -4.63 -15.09 -9.24
CA GLN A 195 -4.79 -14.52 -10.57
C GLN A 195 -3.40 -14.26 -11.16
N LEU A 196 -2.69 -15.33 -11.48
CA LEU A 196 -1.28 -15.26 -11.88
C LEU A 196 -1.06 -15.24 -13.41
N ASP A 197 -2.12 -15.46 -14.18
CA ASP A 197 -2.09 -15.40 -15.65
C ASP A 197 -3.32 -14.63 -16.15
N TYR A 198 -3.09 -13.64 -17.01
CA TYR A 198 -4.13 -12.90 -17.72
C TYR A 198 -3.62 -12.51 -19.11
N PRO A 199 -4.39 -12.77 -20.19
CA PRO A 199 -3.98 -12.41 -21.55
C PRO A 199 -4.18 -10.91 -21.79
N LEU A 200 -3.29 -10.09 -21.26
CA LEU A 200 -3.40 -8.63 -21.34
C LEU A 200 -3.28 -8.13 -22.78
N GLU A 201 -4.15 -7.18 -23.15
CA GLU A 201 -4.19 -6.61 -24.51
C GLU A 201 -3.37 -5.30 -24.62
N TRP A 202 -2.75 -4.85 -23.53
CA TRP A 202 -1.92 -3.65 -23.48
C TRP A 202 -0.57 -3.93 -22.82
N GLU A 203 0.36 -3.00 -23.03
CA GLU A 203 1.63 -2.99 -22.31
C GLU A 203 1.45 -2.29 -20.97
N THR A 204 2.14 -2.77 -19.94
CA THR A 204 2.17 -2.17 -18.60
C THR A 204 3.45 -1.37 -18.36
N ARG A 205 3.32 -0.35 -17.52
CA ARG A 205 4.46 0.29 -16.84
C ARG A 205 4.13 0.44 -15.37
N LEU A 206 5.11 0.13 -14.52
CA LEU A 206 4.99 0.37 -13.10
C LEU A 206 5.20 1.88 -12.84
N VAL A 207 4.15 2.54 -12.33
CA VAL A 207 4.14 3.97 -12.05
C VAL A 207 3.48 4.17 -10.69
N ASP A 208 4.21 4.78 -9.75
CA ASP A 208 3.73 5.04 -8.39
C ASP A 208 3.14 3.82 -7.66
N GLY A 209 3.72 2.63 -7.92
CA GLY A 209 3.31 1.36 -7.32
C GLY A 209 2.27 0.57 -8.11
N ASP A 210 1.66 1.17 -9.13
CA ASP A 210 0.60 0.55 -9.94
C ASP A 210 1.08 0.16 -11.35
N PRO A 211 0.64 -1.00 -11.89
CA PRO A 211 0.93 -1.40 -13.26
C PRO A 211 -0.07 -0.75 -14.21
N LEU A 212 0.20 0.50 -14.55
CA LEU A 212 -0.68 1.30 -15.39
C LEU A 212 -0.60 0.89 -16.86
N ARG A 213 -1.72 1.08 -17.57
CA ARG A 213 -1.77 0.91 -19.01
C ARG A 213 -0.85 1.94 -19.67
N TYR A 214 0.11 1.44 -20.43
CA TYR A 214 1.06 2.25 -21.17
C TYR A 214 0.65 2.42 -22.62
N GLU A 215 0.73 3.65 -23.10
CA GLU A 215 0.67 4.01 -24.50
C GLU A 215 1.86 4.93 -24.82
N SER A 216 2.46 4.79 -26.00
CA SER A 216 3.55 5.68 -26.40
C SER A 216 3.02 7.12 -26.52
N GLY A 217 3.36 7.93 -25.53
CA GLY A 217 2.99 9.34 -25.41
C GLY A 217 4.10 10.28 -25.82
N ASP A 218 3.85 11.58 -25.67
CA ASP A 218 4.87 12.61 -25.76
C ASP A 218 5.65 12.68 -24.44
N ALA A 219 6.97 12.81 -24.52
CA ALA A 219 7.83 12.94 -23.34
C ALA A 219 8.06 14.40 -22.97
N ILE A 220 8.15 14.69 -21.67
CA ILE A 220 8.52 16.01 -21.17
C ILE A 220 10.01 16.02 -20.84
N SER A 221 10.78 16.84 -21.55
CA SER A 221 12.23 16.93 -21.32
C SER A 221 12.64 17.88 -20.19
N ASP A 222 11.75 18.78 -19.77
CA ASP A 222 12.03 19.83 -18.79
C ASP A 222 10.85 20.00 -17.82
N VAL A 223 11.07 19.62 -16.56
CA VAL A 223 10.06 19.76 -15.50
C VAL A 223 9.80 21.22 -15.14
N ASP A 224 10.81 22.10 -15.21
CA ASP A 224 10.65 23.53 -14.89
C ASP A 224 9.72 24.24 -15.89
N GLU A 225 9.70 23.78 -17.14
CA GLU A 225 8.76 24.25 -18.16
C GLU A 225 7.31 23.90 -17.78
N ALA A 226 7.08 22.66 -17.32
CA ALA A 226 5.78 22.20 -16.85
C ALA A 226 5.32 22.98 -15.60
N VAL A 227 6.22 23.17 -14.63
CA VAL A 227 5.97 23.97 -13.41
C VAL A 227 5.61 25.41 -13.78
N THR A 228 6.39 26.05 -14.66
CA THR A 228 6.12 27.42 -15.11
C THR A 228 4.75 27.53 -15.76
N PHE A 229 4.38 26.58 -16.63
CA PHE A 229 3.07 26.54 -17.26
C PHE A 229 1.94 26.38 -16.24
N LEU A 230 2.09 25.49 -15.25
CA LEU A 230 1.09 25.29 -14.21
C LEU A 230 0.93 26.51 -13.30
N SER A 231 1.97 27.31 -13.10
CA SER A 231 1.90 28.58 -12.36
C SER A 231 1.17 29.71 -13.10
N GLU A 232 0.84 29.55 -14.38
CA GLU A 232 0.14 30.57 -15.18
C GLU A 232 -1.39 30.47 -15.06
N GLY A 233 -1.91 30.76 -13.86
CA GLY A 233 -3.35 30.71 -13.56
C GLY A 233 -3.92 29.28 -13.61
N ASP A 234 -5.24 29.16 -13.52
CA ASP A 234 -5.89 27.85 -13.44
C ASP A 234 -5.72 27.06 -14.75
N LYS A 235 -4.94 25.98 -14.70
CA LYS A 235 -4.77 25.03 -15.81
C LYS A 235 -5.57 23.77 -15.57
N THR A 236 -6.22 23.26 -16.60
CA THR A 236 -6.88 21.94 -16.59
C THR A 236 -6.00 20.87 -17.24
N VAL A 237 -6.35 19.59 -17.06
CA VAL A 237 -5.71 18.47 -17.79
C VAL A 237 -5.76 18.69 -19.31
N ALA A 238 -6.85 19.22 -19.84
CA ALA A 238 -6.96 19.53 -21.26
C ALA A 238 -5.96 20.59 -21.72
N ASN A 239 -5.75 21.65 -20.91
CA ASN A 239 -4.73 22.66 -21.22
C ASN A 239 -3.31 22.07 -21.17
N PHE A 240 -3.06 21.17 -20.23
CA PHE A 240 -1.77 20.49 -20.12
C PHE A 240 -1.49 19.60 -21.34
N ARG A 241 -2.48 18.80 -21.78
CA ARG A 241 -2.39 17.99 -23.00
C ARG A 241 -2.21 18.84 -24.27
N GLU A 242 -2.87 19.99 -24.36
CA GLU A 242 -2.68 20.91 -25.50
C GLU A 242 -1.23 21.44 -25.57
N ARG A 243 -0.57 21.59 -24.41
CA ARG A 243 0.79 22.15 -24.32
C ARG A 243 1.90 21.11 -24.44
N PHE A 244 1.71 19.94 -23.84
CA PHE A 244 2.75 18.90 -23.68
C PHE A 244 2.46 17.62 -24.46
N GLY A 245 1.29 17.51 -25.09
CA GLY A 245 0.93 16.38 -25.93
C GLY A 245 0.16 15.27 -25.21
N GLN A 246 0.30 14.05 -25.68
CA GLN A 246 -0.40 12.88 -25.15
C GLN A 246 0.37 12.29 -23.95
N PRO A 247 -0.27 12.04 -22.79
CA PRO A 247 0.38 11.35 -21.68
C PRO A 247 0.67 9.88 -22.03
N CYS A 248 1.67 9.29 -21.38
CA CYS A 248 2.01 7.87 -21.56
C CYS A 248 1.09 6.93 -20.76
N CYS A 249 0.59 7.39 -19.61
CA CYS A 249 -0.33 6.64 -18.78
C CYS A 249 -1.46 7.55 -18.25
N VAL A 250 -2.60 6.95 -17.92
CA VAL A 250 -3.71 7.59 -17.21
C VAL A 250 -4.06 6.72 -16.01
N SER A 251 -4.27 7.34 -14.85
CA SER A 251 -4.61 6.61 -13.63
C SER A 251 -5.91 5.83 -13.78
N TRP A 252 -5.96 4.63 -13.20
CA TRP A 252 -7.18 3.83 -13.09
C TRP A 252 -8.22 4.48 -12.16
N THR A 253 -7.79 5.34 -11.22
CA THR A 253 -8.69 6.06 -10.29
C THR A 253 -9.48 7.18 -10.97
N GLY A 254 -9.13 7.55 -12.20
CA GLY A 254 -9.88 8.48 -13.04
C GLY A 254 -9.01 9.30 -14.00
N ASP A 255 -9.67 9.85 -15.02
CA ASP A 255 -9.03 10.61 -16.11
C ASP A 255 -8.37 11.95 -15.66
N GLY A 256 -8.55 12.34 -14.41
CA GLY A 256 -8.00 13.56 -13.82
C GLY A 256 -6.51 13.45 -13.45
N VAL A 257 -5.96 12.24 -13.40
CA VAL A 257 -4.55 11.99 -13.07
C VAL A 257 -3.85 11.36 -14.27
N ILE A 258 -2.84 12.04 -14.78
CA ILE A 258 -2.12 11.68 -16.01
C ILE A 258 -0.61 11.67 -15.78
N TYR A 259 0.10 10.88 -16.57
CA TYR A 259 1.54 10.71 -16.44
C TYR A 259 2.25 10.94 -17.77
N TYR A 260 3.37 11.68 -17.75
CA TYR A 260 4.25 11.85 -18.91
C TYR A 260 5.61 11.26 -18.60
N GLU A 261 6.23 10.60 -19.57
CA GLU A 261 7.61 10.15 -19.44
C GLU A 261 8.56 11.34 -19.26
N LEU A 262 9.48 11.19 -18.32
CA LEU A 262 10.62 12.06 -18.12
C LEU A 262 11.90 11.32 -18.54
N PRO A 263 13.01 12.03 -18.80
CA PRO A 263 14.30 11.38 -18.97
C PRO A 263 14.65 10.50 -17.76
N GLU A 264 15.16 9.30 -18.02
CA GLU A 264 15.65 8.40 -16.97
C GLU A 264 16.75 9.09 -16.15
N GLU A 265 16.72 8.85 -14.83
CA GLU A 265 17.75 9.30 -13.90
C GLU A 265 18.39 8.07 -13.25
N ASP A 266 19.71 7.95 -13.34
CA ASP A 266 20.48 6.79 -12.87
C ASP A 266 20.04 5.43 -13.43
N GLY A 267 19.39 5.43 -14.61
CA GLY A 267 18.86 4.22 -15.27
C GLY A 267 17.50 3.78 -14.76
N GLU A 268 16.86 4.59 -13.90
CA GLU A 268 15.52 4.34 -13.38
C GLU A 268 14.48 5.19 -14.13
N PRO A 269 13.33 4.62 -14.51
CA PRO A 269 12.22 5.36 -15.09
C PRO A 269 11.69 6.46 -14.15
N ARG A 270 11.25 7.57 -14.76
CA ARG A 270 10.64 8.71 -14.08
C ARG A 270 9.45 9.20 -14.88
N TYR A 271 8.43 9.65 -14.16
CA TYR A 271 7.21 10.18 -14.74
C TYR A 271 6.82 11.49 -14.06
N LEU A 272 6.27 12.44 -14.82
CA LEU A 272 5.58 13.59 -14.27
C LEU A 272 4.10 13.23 -14.11
N GLU A 273 3.67 13.04 -12.86
CA GLU A 273 2.26 12.99 -12.51
C GLU A 273 1.69 14.41 -12.50
N VAL A 274 0.54 14.59 -13.17
CA VAL A 274 -0.27 15.80 -13.08
C VAL A 274 -1.67 15.42 -12.62
N SER A 275 -2.10 16.02 -11.52
CA SER A 275 -3.30 15.61 -10.79
C SER A 275 -4.35 16.72 -10.71
N ALA A 276 -5.56 16.40 -11.18
CA ALA A 276 -6.76 17.21 -11.08
C ALA A 276 -7.92 16.36 -10.52
N PRO A 277 -8.93 16.95 -9.84
CA PRO A 277 -10.03 16.17 -9.28
C PRO A 277 -10.92 15.54 -10.37
N ALA A 278 -10.93 16.15 -11.55
CA ALA A 278 -11.54 15.66 -12.78
C ALA A 278 -10.89 16.40 -13.98
N PRO A 279 -10.99 15.88 -15.22
CA PRO A 279 -10.28 16.46 -16.38
C PRO A 279 -10.61 17.93 -16.67
N GLU A 280 -11.84 18.36 -16.38
CA GLU A 280 -12.32 19.72 -16.60
C GLU A 280 -12.04 20.68 -15.42
N LYS A 281 -11.51 20.16 -14.32
CA LYS A 281 -11.17 20.92 -13.13
C LYS A 281 -9.72 21.39 -13.16
N PRO A 282 -9.37 22.45 -12.42
CA PRO A 282 -7.99 22.86 -12.29
C PRO A 282 -7.11 21.75 -11.71
N VAL A 283 -5.90 21.63 -12.23
CA VAL A 283 -4.80 20.84 -11.65
C VAL A 283 -4.49 21.42 -10.28
N TYR A 284 -4.35 20.54 -9.28
CA TYR A 284 -4.01 20.93 -7.91
C TYR A 284 -2.60 20.52 -7.49
N SER A 285 -1.98 19.56 -8.17
CA SER A 285 -0.58 19.17 -7.90
C SER A 285 0.11 18.56 -9.12
N ALA A 286 1.44 18.62 -9.09
CA ALA A 286 2.29 17.81 -9.94
C ALA A 286 3.49 17.24 -9.15
N HIS A 287 3.82 15.99 -9.43
CA HIS A 287 4.87 15.23 -8.75
C HIS A 287 5.76 14.55 -9.80
N VAL A 288 7.06 14.46 -9.49
CA VAL A 288 7.91 13.47 -10.14
C VAL A 288 7.75 12.17 -9.36
N VAL A 289 7.36 11.12 -10.06
CA VAL A 289 7.15 9.78 -9.50
C VAL A 289 8.07 8.78 -10.18
N GLY A 290 8.49 7.77 -9.44
CA GLY A 290 9.18 6.59 -9.98
C GLY A 290 8.23 5.41 -10.04
N GLU A 291 8.81 4.20 -10.12
CA GLU A 291 8.02 2.97 -10.11
C GLU A 291 7.36 2.68 -8.74
N ARG A 292 7.95 3.14 -7.63
CA ARG A 292 7.56 2.73 -6.25
C ARG A 292 7.19 3.88 -5.33
N GLY A 293 6.82 5.03 -5.89
CA GLY A 293 6.45 6.17 -5.09
C GLY A 293 6.81 7.52 -5.69
N VAL A 294 6.33 8.56 -5.01
CA VAL A 294 6.71 9.95 -5.23
C VAL A 294 8.20 10.15 -4.93
N VAL A 295 8.92 10.73 -5.89
CA VAL A 295 10.30 11.19 -5.73
C VAL A 295 10.31 12.60 -5.16
N GLU A 296 9.53 13.50 -5.76
CA GLU A 296 9.40 14.88 -5.29
C GLU A 296 8.10 15.53 -5.74
N LYS A 297 7.63 16.49 -4.93
CA LYS A 297 6.57 17.43 -5.33
C LYS A 297 7.21 18.63 -6.04
N VAL A 298 6.86 18.83 -7.30
CA VAL A 298 7.44 19.91 -8.14
C VAL A 298 6.49 21.09 -8.28
N TRP A 299 5.19 20.87 -8.11
CA TRP A 299 4.20 21.94 -8.10
C TRP A 299 2.98 21.60 -7.23
N GLY A 300 2.35 22.62 -6.67
CA GLY A 300 1.04 22.53 -6.03
C GLY A 300 0.31 23.85 -6.18
N ALA A 301 -1.01 23.81 -6.29
CA ALA A 301 -1.81 25.01 -6.10
C ALA A 301 -1.51 25.55 -4.68
N ASP A 302 -1.36 26.86 -4.56
CA ASP A 302 -1.29 27.50 -3.25
C ASP A 302 -2.62 27.23 -2.54
N ASP A 303 -2.65 26.22 -1.67
CA ASP A 303 -3.71 26.10 -0.69
C ASP A 303 -3.67 27.38 0.15
N GLU A 304 -4.77 28.13 0.19
CA GLU A 304 -4.94 29.26 1.11
C GLU A 304 -4.48 28.83 2.52
N ALA A 305 -3.49 29.56 3.04
CA ALA A 305 -2.95 29.42 4.39
C ALA A 305 -4.02 29.49 5.50
#